data_AF-G2REJ5-F1
#
_entry.id   AF-G2REJ5-F1
#
_cell.length_a   1.000
_cell.length_b   1.000
_cell.length_c   1.000
_cell.angle_alpha   90.00
_cell.angle_beta   90.00
_cell.angle_gamma   90.00
#
_symmetry.space_group_name_H-M   'P 1'
#
loop_
_entity.id
_entity.type
_entity.pdbx_description
1 polymer ?
#
loop_
_entity_poly.entity_id
_entity_poly.type
_entity_poly.pdbx_seq_one_letter_code
_entity_poly.pdbx_strand_id
1 'polypeptide(L)' 'FAKKALGSFCQPVGICAMLPRKDGGVIDSDLRVYRTTGLRVVDSNITPAPPSAYIQAATYGIAEVAAAKIISGA' A
#
# COMPACT_ATOMS: atom_id res chain seq x y z
N PHE A 1 29.02 9.06 12.52
CA PHE A 1 28.93 9.17 11.05
C PHE A 1 27.49 8.97 10.56
N ALA A 2 26.88 7.78 10.72
CA ALA A 2 25.53 7.46 10.20
C ALA A 2 24.45 8.52 10.47
N LYS A 3 24.29 9.00 11.73
CA LYS A 3 23.31 10.05 12.07
C LYS A 3 23.47 11.37 11.30
N LYS A 4 24.68 11.67 10.79
CA LYS A 4 24.99 12.91 10.07
C LYS A 4 24.88 12.77 8.55
N ALA A 5 24.88 11.54 8.03
CA ALA A 5 24.91 11.25 6.60
C ALA A 5 23.67 10.50 6.09
N LEU A 6 22.72 10.20 6.99
CA LEU A 6 21.46 9.55 6.63
C LEU A 6 20.52 10.55 5.94
N GLY A 7 19.87 10.09 4.87
CA GLY A 7 18.76 10.77 4.21
C GLY A 7 17.62 9.79 3.92
N SER A 8 16.47 10.33 3.51
CA SER A 8 15.38 9.49 3.03
C SER A 8 15.74 8.89 1.66
N PHE A 9 15.39 7.62 1.45
CA PHE A 9 15.44 7.00 0.12
C PHE A 9 14.26 7.42 -0.77
N CYS A 10 13.34 8.25 -0.27
CA CYS A 10 12.17 8.76 -0.98
C CYS A 10 11.25 7.64 -1.53
N GLN A 11 11.17 6.51 -0.80
CA GLN A 11 10.30 5.38 -1.10
C GLN A 11 9.33 5.09 0.07
N PRO A 12 8.42 6.02 0.41
CA PRO A 12 7.51 5.84 1.54
C PRO A 12 6.46 4.76 1.25
N VAL A 13 6.17 3.95 2.27
CA VAL A 13 5.15 2.89 2.24
C VAL A 13 4.45 2.78 3.61
N GLY A 14 3.35 2.02 3.70
CA GLY A 14 2.75 1.58 4.96
C GLY A 14 1.77 2.52 5.66
N ILE A 15 1.50 3.73 5.13
CA ILE A 15 0.57 4.69 5.77
C ILE A 15 -0.88 4.19 5.72
N CYS A 16 -1.26 3.49 4.64
CA CYS A 16 -2.60 2.94 4.45
C CYS A 16 -2.58 1.41 4.43
N ALA A 17 -1.85 0.81 5.38
CA ALA A 17 -1.52 -0.62 5.36
C ALA A 17 -2.72 -1.54 5.13
N MET A 18 -2.59 -2.43 4.15
CA MET A 18 -3.50 -3.53 3.86
C MET A 18 -3.24 -4.67 4.86
N LEU A 19 -3.93 -4.60 5.99
CA LEU A 19 -3.82 -5.54 7.11
C LEU A 19 -5.20 -5.79 7.73
N PRO A 20 -5.35 -6.84 8.56
CA PRO A 20 -6.52 -6.94 9.42
C PRO A 20 -6.65 -5.68 10.27
N ARG A 21 -7.89 -5.21 10.42
CA ARG A 21 -8.19 -4.00 11.19
C ARG A 21 -7.64 -4.03 12.62
N LYS A 22 -7.68 -5.20 13.26
CA LYS A 22 -7.17 -5.40 14.63
C LYS A 22 -5.66 -5.15 14.77
N ASP A 23 -4.93 -5.23 13.66
CA ASP A 23 -3.48 -5.04 13.59
C ASP A 23 -3.11 -3.64 13.09
N GLY A 24 -4.07 -2.71 13.06
CA GLY A 24 -3.87 -1.33 12.60
C GLY A 24 -4.07 -1.11 11.10
N GLY A 25 -4.63 -2.08 10.38
CA GLY A 25 -4.92 -1.94 8.95
C GLY A 25 -5.92 -0.82 8.64
N VAL A 26 -5.69 -0.14 7.52
CA VAL A 26 -6.55 0.95 7.00
C VAL A 26 -7.50 0.45 5.92
N ILE A 27 -7.04 -0.54 5.13
CA ILE A 27 -7.82 -1.15 4.06
C ILE A 27 -7.86 -2.68 4.19
N ASP A 28 -8.86 -3.31 3.59
CA ASP A 28 -8.95 -4.77 3.45
C ASP A 28 -8.25 -5.31 2.19
N SER A 29 -8.29 -6.62 1.98
CA SER A 29 -7.69 -7.30 0.82
C SER A 29 -8.37 -7.01 -0.53
N ASP A 30 -9.51 -6.31 -0.51
CA ASP A 30 -10.19 -5.80 -1.70
C ASP A 30 -9.99 -4.30 -1.88
N LEU A 31 -8.97 -3.76 -1.19
CA LEU A 31 -8.50 -2.39 -1.27
C LEU A 31 -9.51 -1.37 -0.72
N ARG A 32 -10.54 -1.82 0.00
CA ARG A 32 -11.60 -0.96 0.52
C ARG A 32 -11.17 -0.33 1.83
N VAL A 33 -11.44 0.96 1.99
CA VAL A 33 -11.15 1.67 3.24
C VAL A 33 -12.18 1.28 4.30
N TYR A 34 -11.70 0.83 5.46
CA TYR A 34 -12.59 0.44 6.56
C TYR A 34 -13.52 1.59 6.99
N ARG A 35 -14.77 1.27 7.33
CA ARG A 35 -15.83 2.23 7.71
C ARG A 35 -16.16 3.27 6.64
N THR A 36 -15.92 2.97 5.37
CA THR A 36 -16.35 3.81 4.25
C THR A 36 -17.08 2.98 3.20
N THR A 37 -17.72 3.65 2.25
CA THR A 37 -18.43 3.02 1.13
C THR A 37 -17.94 3.62 -0.18
N GLY A 38 -17.63 2.78 -1.17
CA GLY A 38 -17.23 3.24 -2.51
C GLY A 38 -15.82 3.85 -2.61
N LEU A 39 -15.01 3.78 -1.55
CA LEU A 39 -13.64 4.31 -1.54
C LEU A 39 -12.61 3.18 -1.48
N ARG A 40 -11.61 3.25 -2.35
CA ARG A 40 -10.44 2.36 -2.37
C ARG A 40 -9.14 3.16 -2.41
N VAL A 41 -8.06 2.58 -1.87
CA VAL A 41 -6.70 3.13 -1.96
C VAL A 41 -5.85 2.21 -2.81
N VAL A 42 -5.17 2.77 -3.81
CA VAL A 42 -4.35 2.02 -4.78
C VAL A 42 -3.04 2.78 -5.01
N ASP A 43 -2.06 2.55 -4.14
CA ASP A 43 -0.68 3.03 -4.31
C ASP A 43 0.30 2.21 -3.44
N SER A 44 1.58 2.58 -3.37
CA SER A 44 2.59 1.87 -2.58
C SER A 44 2.34 1.86 -1.06
N ASN A 45 1.61 2.83 -0.52
CA ASN A 45 1.28 3.00 0.89
C ASN A 45 0.43 1.86 1.47
N ILE A 46 -0.21 1.06 0.63
CA ILE A 46 -0.99 -0.09 1.06
C ILE A 46 -0.09 -1.23 1.52
N THR A 47 1.17 -1.25 1.07
CA THR A 47 2.15 -2.27 1.43
C THR A 47 2.57 -2.08 2.88
N PRO A 48 2.31 -3.05 3.80
CA PRO A 48 2.60 -2.86 5.22
C PRO A 48 4.09 -2.71 5.56
N ALA A 49 4.97 -3.24 4.70
CA ALA A 49 6.42 -3.16 4.86
C ALA A 49 7.09 -3.01 3.48
N PRO A 50 8.24 -2.31 3.40
CA PRO A 50 8.94 -2.16 2.13
C PRO A 50 9.52 -3.51 1.66
N PRO A 51 9.40 -3.85 0.38
CA PRO A 51 10.11 -5.00 -0.19
C PRO A 51 11.62 -4.74 -0.19
N SER A 52 12.42 -5.79 -0.25
CA SER A 52 13.88 -5.70 -0.50
C SER A 52 14.19 -5.40 -1.98
N ALA A 53 13.55 -4.37 -2.53
CA ALA A 53 13.65 -3.94 -3.93
C ALA A 53 13.12 -2.51 -4.09
N TYR A 54 13.35 -1.89 -5.26
CA TYR A 54 12.70 -0.63 -5.61
C TYR A 54 11.18 -0.81 -5.71
N ILE A 55 10.42 0.05 -5.00
CA ILE A 55 8.97 -0.10 -4.87
C ILE A 55 8.20 0.12 -6.18
N GLN A 56 8.79 0.76 -7.19
CA GLN A 56 8.12 1.09 -8.46
C GLN A 56 7.50 -0.14 -9.14
N ALA A 57 8.24 -1.25 -9.24
CA ALA A 57 7.73 -2.47 -9.87
C ALA A 57 6.56 -3.07 -9.06
N ALA A 58 6.67 -3.08 -7.73
CA ALA A 58 5.59 -3.53 -6.86
C ALA A 58 4.35 -2.62 -6.96
N THR A 59 4.53 -1.30 -7.05
CA THR A 59 3.45 -0.33 -7.24
C THR A 59 2.68 -0.59 -8.54
N TYR A 60 3.38 -0.89 -9.64
CA TYR A 60 2.70 -1.27 -10.89
C TYR A 60 1.94 -2.58 -10.74
N GLY A 61 2.52 -3.60 -10.11
CA GLY A 61 1.83 -4.85 -9.83
C GLY A 61 0.56 -4.66 -8.98
N ILE A 62 0.63 -3.81 -7.96
CA ILE A 62 -0.53 -3.41 -7.15
C ILE A 62 -1.60 -2.76 -8.02
N ALA A 63 -1.23 -1.82 -8.89
CA ALA A 63 -2.16 -1.11 -9.77
C ALA A 63 -2.86 -2.08 -10.74
N GLU A 64 -2.15 -3.03 -11.33
CA GLU A 64 -2.72 -4.05 -12.22
C GLU A 64 -3.73 -4.96 -11.51
N VAL A 65 -3.35 -5.48 -10.33
CA VAL A 65 -4.26 -6.33 -9.52
C VAL A 65 -5.48 -5.54 -9.06
N ALA A 66 -5.29 -4.27 -8.67
CA ALA A 66 -6.38 -3.38 -8.28
C ALA A 66 -7.33 -3.12 -9.44
N ALA A 67 -6.81 -2.81 -10.63
CA ALA A 67 -7.61 -2.60 -11.83
C ALA A 67 -8.46 -3.83 -12.15
N ALA A 68 -7.86 -5.03 -12.12
CA ALA A 68 -8.59 -6.28 -12.33
C ALA A 68 -9.71 -6.48 -11.29
N LYS A 69 -9.44 -6.26 -10.00
CA LYS A 69 -10.46 -6.35 -8.93
C LYS A 69 -11.61 -5.35 -9.17
N ILE A 70 -11.29 -4.08 -9.42
CA ILE A 70 -12.28 -3.02 -9.60
C ILE A 70 -13.16 -3.30 -10.83
N ILE A 71 -12.57 -3.70 -11.96
CA ILE A 71 -13.30 -4.03 -13.19
C ILE A 71 -14.22 -5.23 -12.98
N SER A 72 -13.78 -6.24 -12.22
CA SER A 72 -14.60 -7.41 -11.90
C SER A 72 -15.77 -7.13 -10.94
N GLY A 73 -15.86 -5.93 -10.38
CA GLY A 73 -16.85 -5.57 -9.35
C GLY A 73 -16.55 -6.16 -7.98
N ALA A 74 -15.33 -6.67 -7.77
CA ALA A 74 -14.88 -7.28 -6.53
C ALA A 74 -14.71 -6.30 -5.37
#